data_AF-A0A4S1GPT8-F1
#
_entry.id   AF-A0A4S1GPT8-F1
#
_cell.length_a   1.000
_cell.length_b   1.000
_cell.length_c   1.000
_cell.angle_alpha   90.00
_cell.angle_beta   90.00
_cell.angle_gamma   90.00
#
_symmetry.space_group_name_H-M   'P 1'
#
loop_
_entity.id
_entity.type
_entity.pdbx_description
1 polymer ?
#
loop_
_entity_poly.entity_id
_entity_poly.type
_entity_poly.pdbx_seq_one_letter_code
_entity_poly.pdbx_strand_id
1 'polypeptide(L)'
;GDVDYTPVTVTGTFLHQGERHFFSTWEGDTGFNVYTPLQLEDGRFVLVNRGFVPYDLKDPAKRRQGEVAGKVTVTGLARNPLPGKPSMMLPDNDVAKNIFFWKDRDVMAATAGLPAGATLVPFFIDADRTPNPGGLPVGGVTIIDLPNNHLQYAVT
;
A
#
# COMPACT_ATOMS: atom_id res chain seq x y z
N GLY A 1 3.05 -18.52 -5.69
CA GLY A 1 1.63 -18.79 -5.95
C GLY A 1 0.92 -17.47 -6.07
N ASP A 2 -0.21 -17.46 -6.76
CA ASP A 2 -1.11 -16.31 -6.78
C ASP A 2 -1.67 -16.07 -5.37
N VAL A 3 -1.59 -14.83 -4.87
CA VAL A 3 -2.15 -14.43 -3.57
C VAL A 3 -3.17 -13.31 -3.69
N ASP A 4 -3.58 -12.90 -4.91
CA ASP A 4 -4.46 -11.74 -5.07
C ASP A 4 -5.79 -11.96 -4.34
N TYR A 5 -6.20 -10.95 -3.55
CA TYR A 5 -7.40 -10.98 -2.71
C TYR A 5 -7.38 -12.04 -1.59
N THR A 6 -6.21 -12.57 -1.22
CA THR A 6 -6.11 -13.49 -0.07
C THR A 6 -6.21 -12.70 1.24
N PRO A 7 -7.15 -13.01 2.15
CA PRO A 7 -7.23 -12.36 3.46
C PRO A 7 -5.98 -12.60 4.28
N VAL A 8 -5.46 -11.54 4.90
CA VAL A 8 -4.29 -11.60 5.77
C VAL A 8 -4.47 -10.73 7.01
N THR A 9 -3.82 -11.17 8.09
CA THR A 9 -3.64 -10.38 9.30
C THR A 9 -2.18 -10.45 9.69
N VAL A 10 -1.52 -9.30 9.77
CA VAL A 10 -0.10 -9.18 10.10
C VAL A 10 0.09 -8.20 11.24
N THR A 11 1.17 -8.38 11.99
CA THR A 11 1.53 -7.48 13.09
C THR A 11 2.97 -7.01 12.91
N GLY A 12 3.24 -5.73 13.19
CA GLY A 12 4.53 -5.12 12.94
C GLY A 12 4.62 -3.67 13.38
N THR A 13 5.69 -2.97 12.97
CA THR A 13 5.89 -1.53 13.20
C THR A 13 6.09 -0.83 11.86
N PHE A 14 5.38 0.28 11.64
CA PHE A 14 5.50 1.04 10.40
C PHE A 14 6.80 1.85 10.37
N LEU A 15 7.42 1.92 9.18
CA LEU A 15 8.51 2.84 8.86
C LEU A 15 7.92 4.00 8.06
N HIS A 16 7.27 4.92 8.78
CA HIS A 16 6.54 6.05 8.18
C HIS A 16 7.39 6.95 7.30
N GLN A 17 8.67 7.13 7.63
CA GLN A 17 9.63 7.87 6.78
C GLN A 17 9.84 7.23 5.39
N GLY A 18 9.48 5.95 5.25
CA GLY A 18 9.59 5.17 4.02
C GLY A 18 8.33 5.17 3.16
N GLU A 19 7.31 5.98 3.47
CA GLU A 19 6.05 5.97 2.72
C GLU A 19 6.22 6.33 1.23
N ARG A 20 5.55 5.57 0.37
CA ARG A 20 5.55 5.71 -1.09
C ARG A 20 4.16 6.13 -1.56
N HIS A 21 4.11 7.12 -2.46
CA HIS A 21 2.85 7.70 -2.90
C HIS A 21 2.49 7.23 -4.30
N PHE A 22 1.46 6.38 -4.37
CA PHE A 22 0.87 5.96 -5.64
C PHE A 22 -0.22 6.94 -6.04
N PHE A 23 -0.01 7.68 -7.14
CA PHE A 23 -0.96 8.66 -7.65
C PHE A 23 -2.30 7.97 -8.00
N SER A 24 -3.38 8.47 -7.44
CA SER A 24 -4.71 7.88 -7.57
C SER A 24 -5.79 8.96 -7.51
N THR A 25 -7.02 8.55 -7.82
CA THR A 25 -8.22 9.34 -7.56
C THR A 25 -9.15 8.56 -6.63
N TRP A 26 -9.88 9.29 -5.79
CA TRP A 26 -10.91 8.72 -4.92
C TRP A 26 -12.02 9.75 -4.74
N GLU A 27 -13.28 9.34 -4.93
CA GLU A 27 -14.47 10.20 -4.84
C GLU A 27 -14.41 11.52 -5.65
N GLY A 28 -13.72 11.50 -6.79
CA GLY A 28 -13.56 12.67 -7.67
C GLY A 28 -12.36 13.55 -7.33
N ASP A 29 -11.71 13.32 -6.20
CA ASP A 29 -10.49 14.03 -5.80
C ASP A 29 -9.24 13.33 -6.31
N THR A 30 -8.22 14.15 -6.63
CA THR A 30 -6.88 13.68 -6.96
C THR A 30 -6.02 13.62 -5.70
N GLY A 31 -5.22 12.57 -5.58
CA GLY A 31 -4.34 12.39 -4.45
C GLY A 31 -3.46 11.17 -4.58
N PHE A 32 -3.24 10.50 -3.46
CA PHE A 32 -2.30 9.38 -3.38
C PHE A 32 -2.81 8.29 -2.48
N ASN A 33 -2.69 7.04 -2.92
CA ASN A 33 -2.67 5.91 -2.01
C ASN A 33 -1.29 5.83 -1.36
N VAL A 34 -1.25 5.76 -0.05
CA VAL A 34 -0.03 5.77 0.76
C VAL A 34 0.38 4.32 1.05
N TYR A 35 1.50 3.89 0.47
CA TYR A 35 2.13 2.61 0.73
C TYR A 35 3.24 2.78 1.77
N THR A 36 3.07 2.24 2.97
CA THR A 36 4.04 2.35 4.05
C THR A 36 4.68 0.99 4.33
N PRO A 37 6.01 0.89 4.41
CA PRO A 37 6.66 -0.33 4.86
C PRO A 37 6.28 -0.65 6.31
N LEU A 38 5.91 -1.91 6.54
CA LEU A 38 5.69 -2.49 7.85
C LEU A 38 6.79 -3.53 8.10
N GLN A 39 7.59 -3.33 9.14
CA GLN A 39 8.50 -4.37 9.63
C GLN A 39 7.68 -5.37 10.45
N LEU A 40 7.60 -6.60 9.96
CA LEU A 40 6.95 -7.71 10.62
C LEU A 40 7.79 -8.18 11.82
N GLU A 41 7.15 -8.91 12.74
CA GLU A 41 7.81 -9.44 13.94
C GLU A 41 9.00 -10.37 13.64
N ASP A 42 8.99 -11.04 12.50
CA ASP A 42 10.08 -11.91 12.05
C ASP A 42 11.19 -11.15 11.30
N GLY A 43 11.12 -9.81 11.28
CA GLY A 43 12.12 -8.93 10.68
C GLY A 43 11.95 -8.71 9.17
N ARG A 44 11.04 -9.40 8.50
CA ARG A 44 10.72 -9.15 7.08
C ARG A 44 9.92 -7.85 6.94
N PHE A 45 9.86 -7.34 5.72
CA PHE A 45 9.12 -6.12 5.39
C PHE A 45 8.00 -6.41 4.40
N VAL A 46 6.89 -5.69 4.54
CA VAL A 46 5.78 -5.67 3.58
C VAL A 46 5.36 -4.23 3.33
N LEU A 47 5.03 -3.90 2.08
CA LEU A 47 4.44 -2.60 1.74
C LEU A 47 2.93 -2.69 1.94
N VAL A 48 2.40 -1.88 2.84
CA VAL A 48 0.96 -1.82 3.16
C VAL A 48 0.38 -0.55 2.54
N ASN A 49 -0.59 -0.70 1.64
CA ASN A 49 -1.47 0.38 1.24
C ASN A 49 -2.40 0.71 2.41
N ARG A 50 -2.13 1.85 3.05
CA ARG A 50 -2.89 2.33 4.21
C ARG A 50 -4.13 3.11 3.83
N GLY A 51 -4.27 3.49 2.56
CA GLY A 51 -5.40 4.27 2.07
C GLY A 51 -5.02 5.55 1.34
N PHE A 52 -6.04 6.35 1.03
CA PHE A 52 -5.94 7.58 0.24
C PHE A 52 -5.68 8.83 1.09
N VAL A 53 -4.91 9.77 0.54
CA VAL A 53 -4.79 11.15 1.02
C VAL A 53 -5.00 12.14 -0.15
N PRO A 54 -5.71 13.26 0.06
CA PRO A 54 -5.79 14.33 -0.93
C PRO A 54 -4.40 14.87 -1.32
N TYR A 55 -4.28 15.42 -2.52
CA TYR A 55 -3.00 15.89 -3.07
C TYR A 55 -2.23 16.83 -2.13
N ASP A 56 -2.92 17.80 -1.52
CA ASP A 56 -2.32 18.80 -0.63
C ASP A 56 -1.86 18.24 0.73
N LEU A 57 -2.32 17.02 1.06
CA LEU A 57 -2.00 16.27 2.27
C LEU A 57 -1.02 15.11 2.02
N LYS A 58 -0.32 15.16 0.88
CA LYS A 58 0.80 14.25 0.60
C LYS A 58 1.85 14.28 1.74
N ASP A 59 2.21 15.46 2.22
CA ASP A 59 3.19 15.62 3.31
C ASP A 59 2.66 15.04 4.64
N PRO A 60 3.29 14.01 5.22
CA PRO A 60 2.85 13.39 6.46
C PRO A 60 2.87 14.35 7.65
N ALA A 61 3.69 15.41 7.61
CA ALA A 61 3.71 16.44 8.65
C ALA A 61 2.37 17.20 8.79
N LYS A 62 1.51 17.17 7.75
CA LYS A 62 0.16 17.75 7.78
C LYS A 62 -0.91 16.79 8.30
N ARG A 63 -0.58 15.51 8.49
CA ARG A 63 -1.50 14.42 8.90
C ARG A 63 -0.89 13.51 9.98
N ARG A 64 -0.13 14.10 10.91
CA ARG A 64 0.68 13.39 11.93
C ARG A 64 -0.08 12.38 12.77
N GLN A 65 -1.39 12.58 12.97
CA GLN A 65 -2.23 11.65 13.71
C GLN A 65 -2.22 10.24 13.07
N GLY A 66 -2.12 10.17 11.74
CA GLY A 66 -2.00 8.92 11.01
C GLY A 66 -0.63 8.24 11.16
N GLU A 67 0.38 8.94 11.68
CA GLU A 67 1.74 8.41 11.85
C GLU A 67 1.87 7.67 13.19
N VAL A 68 1.09 6.59 13.33
CA VAL A 68 1.00 5.80 14.55
C VAL A 68 2.35 5.22 14.98
N ALA A 69 2.69 5.38 16.26
CA ALA A 69 3.92 4.85 16.82
C ALA A 69 3.74 3.42 17.36
N GLY A 70 4.82 2.64 17.33
CA GLY A 70 4.87 1.31 17.93
C GLY A 70 4.17 0.23 17.10
N LYS A 71 3.81 -0.85 17.80
CA LYS A 71 3.30 -2.08 17.20
C LYS A 71 1.83 -1.94 16.81
N VAL A 72 1.50 -2.38 15.59
CA VAL A 72 0.15 -2.37 15.02
C VAL A 72 -0.21 -3.73 14.45
N THR A 73 -1.50 -4.03 14.40
CA THR A 73 -2.06 -5.16 13.66
C THR A 73 -2.82 -4.63 12.46
N VAL A 74 -2.50 -5.14 11.27
CA VAL A 74 -3.13 -4.78 10.00
C VAL A 74 -3.90 -5.99 9.49
N THR A 75 -5.20 -5.81 9.27
CA THR A 75 -6.05 -6.74 8.54
C THR A 75 -6.30 -6.19 7.14
N GLY A 76 -6.35 -7.07 6.14
CA GLY A 76 -6.52 -6.66 4.76
C GLY A 76 -6.41 -7.80 3.77
N LEU A 77 -6.07 -7.47 2.53
CA LEU A 77 -5.91 -8.41 1.43
C LEU A 77 -4.48 -8.38 0.89
N ALA A 78 -3.86 -9.55 0.74
CA ALA A 78 -2.62 -9.67 -0.01
C ALA A 78 -2.89 -9.39 -1.50
N ARG A 79 -1.99 -8.65 -2.14
CA ARG A 79 -2.07 -8.28 -3.55
C ARG A 79 -0.76 -8.61 -4.26
N ASN A 80 -0.85 -9.29 -5.40
CA ASN A 80 0.34 -9.56 -6.18
C ASN A 80 1.00 -8.25 -6.66
N PRO A 81 2.33 -8.19 -6.71
CA PRO A 81 3.00 -7.11 -7.40
C PRO A 81 2.74 -7.20 -8.90
N LEU A 82 2.86 -6.08 -9.60
CA LEU A 82 2.92 -6.10 -11.05
C LEU A 82 4.28 -6.67 -11.48
N PRO A 83 4.32 -7.55 -12.51
CA PRO A 83 5.60 -8.08 -13.02
C PRO A 83 6.44 -7.02 -13.72
N GLY A 84 5.85 -5.86 -14.03
CA GLY A 84 6.51 -4.72 -14.65
C GLY A 84 5.50 -3.62 -14.97
N LYS A 85 5.95 -2.60 -15.69
CA LYS A 85 5.11 -1.47 -16.12
C LYS A 85 3.96 -1.99 -17.00
N PRO A 86 2.68 -1.76 -16.64
CA PRO A 86 1.55 -2.35 -17.36
C PRO A 86 1.41 -1.91 -18.83
N SER A 87 1.83 -0.69 -19.15
CA SER A 87 1.71 -0.12 -20.49
C SER A 87 2.72 1.00 -20.71
N MET A 88 3.19 1.15 -21.95
CA MET A 88 4.04 2.28 -22.37
C MET A 88 3.34 3.64 -22.26
N MET A 89 2.00 3.65 -22.22
CA MET A 89 1.19 4.88 -22.08
C MET A 89 1.21 5.46 -20.66
N LEU A 90 1.52 4.64 -19.64
CA LEU A 90 1.70 5.14 -18.29
C LEU A 90 3.00 5.95 -18.23
N PRO A 91 3.04 7.06 -17.47
CA PRO A 91 4.31 7.71 -17.17
C PRO A 91 5.25 6.76 -16.41
N ASP A 92 6.55 7.00 -16.52
CA ASP A 92 7.51 6.38 -15.61
C ASP A 92 7.34 6.94 -14.20
N ASN A 93 7.63 6.13 -13.18
CA ASN A 93 7.58 6.58 -11.79
C ASN A 93 8.59 7.71 -11.57
N ASP A 94 8.14 8.82 -10.99
CA ASP A 94 9.01 9.93 -10.56
C ASP A 94 9.51 9.64 -9.14
N VAL A 95 10.52 8.77 -9.06
CA VAL A 95 11.11 8.30 -7.80
C VAL A 95 11.68 9.46 -6.99
N ALA A 96 12.33 10.42 -7.65
CA ALA A 96 12.93 11.59 -7.01
C ALA A 96 11.88 12.44 -6.28
N LYS A 97 10.68 12.58 -6.86
CA LYS A 97 9.57 13.28 -6.21
C LYS A 97 8.70 12.38 -5.34
N ASN A 98 9.05 11.10 -5.18
CA ASN A 98 8.22 10.10 -4.51
C ASN A 98 6.79 10.10 -5.08
N ILE A 99 6.65 9.93 -6.40
CA ILE A 99 5.36 9.80 -7.08
C ILE A 99 5.43 8.58 -7.98
N PHE A 100 4.57 7.61 -7.71
CA PHE A 100 4.45 6.38 -8.47
C PHE A 100 3.15 6.42 -9.28
N PHE A 101 3.23 6.18 -10.58
CA PHE A 101 2.07 6.08 -11.49
C PHE A 101 1.68 4.63 -11.75
N TRP A 102 2.52 3.67 -11.31
CA TRP A 102 2.22 2.25 -11.26
C TRP A 102 2.96 1.60 -10.09
N LYS A 103 2.44 0.46 -9.62
CA LYS A 103 2.89 -0.20 -8.38
C LYS A 103 4.11 -1.08 -8.59
N ASP A 104 5.25 -0.44 -8.87
CA ASP A 104 6.56 -1.10 -8.87
C ASP A 104 6.99 -1.39 -7.42
N ARG A 105 6.71 -2.60 -6.95
CA ARG A 105 6.99 -3.02 -5.56
C ARG A 105 8.46 -2.86 -5.21
N ASP A 106 9.33 -3.28 -6.11
CA ASP A 106 10.76 -3.38 -5.82
C ASP A 106 11.40 -2.00 -5.80
N VAL A 107 11.03 -1.10 -6.73
CA VAL A 107 11.47 0.29 -6.68
C VAL A 107 10.88 1.03 -5.48
N MET A 108 9.60 0.80 -5.15
CA MET A 108 8.97 1.37 -3.95
C MET A 108 9.75 0.96 -2.68
N ALA A 109 10.07 -0.32 -2.52
CA ALA A 109 10.80 -0.83 -1.37
C ALA A 109 12.26 -0.37 -1.34
N ALA A 110 12.97 -0.42 -2.48
CA ALA A 110 14.38 -0.01 -2.58
C ALA A 110 14.59 1.47 -2.23
N THR A 111 13.58 2.30 -2.49
CA THR A 111 13.61 3.74 -2.21
C THR A 111 12.97 4.08 -0.87
N ALA A 112 12.40 3.11 -0.13
CA ALA A 112 11.76 3.29 1.17
C ALA A 112 12.71 3.46 2.36
N GLY A 113 14.03 3.46 2.13
CA GLY A 113 15.01 3.56 3.21
C GLY A 113 15.04 2.32 4.12
N LEU A 114 14.72 1.16 3.56
CA LEU A 114 14.82 -0.12 4.29
C LEU A 114 16.29 -0.43 4.63
N PRO A 115 16.55 -1.17 5.72
CA PRO A 115 17.90 -1.62 6.05
C PRO A 115 18.55 -2.42 4.91
N ALA A 116 19.87 -2.33 4.77
CA ALA A 116 20.61 -3.15 3.82
C ALA A 116 20.36 -4.65 4.10
N GLY A 117 20.07 -5.42 3.04
CA GLY A 117 19.73 -6.84 3.17
C GLY A 117 18.32 -7.13 3.69
N ALA A 118 17.45 -6.11 3.78
CA ALA A 118 16.05 -6.31 4.16
C ALA A 118 15.37 -7.35 3.26
N THR A 119 14.66 -8.29 3.89
CA THR A 119 13.88 -9.30 3.18
C THR A 119 12.45 -8.79 2.98
N LEU A 120 12.04 -8.64 1.73
CA LEU A 120 10.69 -8.21 1.36
C LEU A 120 9.79 -9.43 1.13
N VAL A 121 8.57 -9.40 1.67
CA VAL A 121 7.57 -10.42 1.33
C VAL A 121 7.11 -10.25 -0.13
N PRO A 122 6.68 -11.31 -0.82
CA PRO A 122 6.48 -11.27 -2.26
C PRO A 122 5.16 -10.62 -2.71
N PHE A 123 4.53 -9.78 -1.89
CA PHE A 123 3.22 -9.15 -2.15
C PHE A 123 3.07 -7.81 -1.43
N PHE A 124 2.04 -7.03 -1.80
CA PHE A 124 1.55 -5.89 -1.03
C PHE A 124 0.40 -6.32 -0.11
N ILE A 125 0.05 -5.49 0.86
CA ILE A 125 -1.20 -5.62 1.61
C ILE A 125 -2.05 -4.38 1.38
N ASP A 126 -3.29 -4.56 0.91
CA ASP A 126 -4.32 -3.51 0.95
C ASP A 126 -5.03 -3.60 2.31
N ALA A 127 -4.81 -2.62 3.19
CA ALA A 127 -5.45 -2.58 4.50
C ALA A 127 -6.96 -2.38 4.38
N ASP A 128 -7.71 -2.94 5.33
CA ASP A 128 -9.16 -2.84 5.38
C ASP A 128 -9.66 -1.41 5.71
N ARG A 129 -10.98 -1.31 5.97
CA ARG A 129 -11.66 -0.03 6.27
C ARG A 129 -11.48 0.42 7.74
N THR A 130 -10.63 -0.24 8.53
CA THR A 130 -10.32 0.18 9.89
C THR A 130 -9.76 1.61 9.86
N PRO A 131 -10.38 2.58 10.55
CA PRO A 131 -9.95 3.98 10.45
C PRO A 131 -8.52 4.20 10.98
N ASN A 132 -7.70 4.90 10.21
CA ASN A 132 -6.44 5.44 10.71
C ASN A 132 -6.72 6.61 11.68
N PRO A 133 -5.96 6.77 12.77
CA PRO A 133 -6.17 7.91 13.68
C PRO A 133 -6.03 9.25 12.95
N GLY A 134 -6.93 10.20 13.24
CA GLY A 134 -7.04 11.45 12.48
C GLY A 134 -7.73 11.33 11.12
N GLY A 135 -8.20 10.14 10.74
CA GLY A 135 -8.99 9.89 9.54
C GLY A 135 -8.18 9.75 8.24
N LEU A 136 -6.86 9.92 8.30
CA LEU A 136 -5.97 9.84 7.14
C LEU A 136 -4.78 8.91 7.40
N PRO A 137 -4.33 8.12 6.40
CA PRO A 137 -4.99 7.89 5.10
C PRO A 137 -6.38 7.24 5.23
N VAL A 138 -7.27 7.45 4.26
CA VAL A 138 -8.61 6.81 4.25
C VAL A 138 -8.48 5.36 3.79
N GLY A 139 -8.67 4.41 4.70
CA GLY A 139 -8.48 2.97 4.44
C GLY A 139 -9.55 2.33 3.54
N GLY A 140 -9.24 1.15 2.98
CA GLY A 140 -10.18 0.33 2.22
C GLY A 140 -10.69 0.88 0.89
N VAL A 141 -10.12 2.00 0.40
CA VAL A 141 -10.52 2.64 -0.87
C VAL A 141 -10.17 1.83 -2.13
N THR A 142 -9.29 0.82 -2.01
CA THR A 142 -8.94 -0.11 -3.09
C THR A 142 -9.57 -1.49 -2.92
N ILE A 143 -10.37 -1.69 -1.87
CA ILE A 143 -11.08 -2.94 -1.63
C ILE A 143 -12.35 -2.92 -2.45
N ILE A 144 -12.43 -3.84 -3.40
CA ILE A 144 -13.64 -4.10 -4.14
C ILE A 144 -14.50 -5.02 -3.27
N ASP A 145 -15.69 -4.57 -2.87
CA ASP A 145 -16.70 -5.47 -2.31
C ASP A 145 -17.19 -6.36 -3.45
N LEU A 146 -16.58 -7.53 -3.59
CA LEU A 146 -17.10 -8.57 -4.47
C LEU A 146 -18.32 -9.18 -3.75
N PRO A 147 -19.55 -9.02 -4.26
CA PRO A 147 -20.68 -9.78 -3.74
C PRO A 147 -20.33 -11.27 -3.82
N ASN A 148 -20.76 -12.08 -2.87
CA ASN A 148 -20.51 -13.54 -2.79
C ASN A 148 -21.08 -14.36 -3.98
N ASN A 149 -20.90 -13.94 -5.23
CA ASN A 149 -21.31 -14.62 -6.46
C ASN A 149 -20.10 -15.09 -7.31
N HIS A 150 -18.87 -14.99 -6.80
CA HIS A 150 -17.66 -15.30 -7.57
C HIS A 150 -17.24 -16.78 -7.62
N LEU A 151 -18.10 -17.73 -7.22
CA LEU A 151 -17.90 -19.15 -7.58
C LEU A 151 -18.24 -19.45 -9.06
N GLN A 152 -18.55 -18.45 -9.89
CA GLN A 152 -18.89 -18.65 -11.31
C GLN A 152 -17.80 -18.33 -12.33
N TYR A 153 -16.53 -18.23 -11.96
CA TYR A 153 -15.44 -18.32 -12.96
C TYR A 153 -14.33 -19.26 -12.50
N ALA A 154 -14.67 -20.55 -12.51
CA ALA A 154 -13.73 -21.61 -12.84
C ALA A 154 -14.35 -22.48 -13.95
N VAL A 155 -14.39 -21.93 -15.16
CA VAL A 155 -14.62 -22.63 -16.43
C VAL A 155 -13.76 -21.84 -17.44
N THR A 156 -12.63 -22.34 -17.92
CA THR A 156 -12.39 -23.56 -18.71
C THR A 156 -10.93 -24.00 -18.53
#